data_AF-A0A4Q2LL12-F1
#
_entry.id   AF-A0A4Q2LL12-F1
#
_cell.length_a   1.000
_cell.length_b   1.000
_cell.length_c   1.000
_cell.angle_alpha   90.00
_cell.angle_beta   90.00
_cell.angle_gamma   90.00
#
_symmetry.space_group_name_H-M   'P 1'
#
loop_
_entity.id
_entity.type
_entity.pdbx_description
1 polymer ?
#
loop_
_entity_poly.entity_id
_entity_poly.type
_entity_poly.pdbx_seq_one_letter_code
_entity_poly.pdbx_strand_id
1 'polypeptide(L)'
;MRAMLDEDQPIFQQIAQMIMDDIVDGQLKEGERIPSENELSRFYNINRATARKGLQALVDEDIIYKQRGIGMFVKEGARNQLLQEKQGHYRQTYIRPLLEEAKRIGMPIDQVIEMITEEEKKL
;
A
#
# COMPACT_ATOMS: atom_id res chain seq x y z
N MET A 1 -15.03 14.30 -8.30
CA MET A 1 -15.23 13.87 -6.90
C MET A 1 -14.04 14.40 -6.12
N ARG A 2 -14.24 15.16 -5.04
CA ARG A 2 -13.16 15.74 -4.22
C ARG A 2 -12.44 14.54 -3.58
N ALA A 3 -11.15 14.34 -3.83
CA ALA A 3 -10.41 13.30 -3.11
C ALA A 3 -10.42 13.70 -1.63
N MET A 4 -11.30 13.07 -0.84
CA MET A 4 -11.42 13.36 0.57
C MET A 4 -10.20 12.76 1.24
N LEU A 5 -9.26 13.64 1.61
CA LEU A 5 -8.19 13.29 2.52
C LEU A 5 -8.81 13.05 3.89
N ASP A 6 -8.40 11.98 4.55
CA ASP A 6 -8.80 11.65 5.91
C ASP A 6 -8.22 12.68 6.89
N GLU A 7 -9.02 13.18 7.83
CA GLU A 7 -8.54 14.15 8.83
C GLU A 7 -7.70 13.47 9.93
N ASP A 8 -7.86 12.16 10.13
CA ASP A 8 -7.20 11.40 11.20
C ASP A 8 -5.80 10.90 10.82
N GLN A 9 -5.40 11.03 9.55
CA GLN A 9 -4.07 10.67 9.07
C GLN A 9 -3.27 11.86 8.52
N PRO A 10 -1.96 11.96 8.82
CA PRO A 10 -1.10 12.95 8.19
C PRO A 10 -1.18 12.91 6.65
N ILE A 11 -1.52 14.04 6.03
CA ILE A 11 -1.72 14.18 4.58
C ILE A 11 -0.57 13.60 3.75
N PHE A 12 0.68 13.76 4.20
CA PHE A 12 1.83 13.24 3.45
C PHE A 12 1.84 11.70 3.37
N GLN A 13 1.33 11.00 4.40
CA GLN A 13 1.20 9.55 4.39
C GLN A 13 0.10 9.11 3.43
N GLN A 14 -1.01 9.84 3.37
CA GLN A 14 -2.09 9.56 2.43
C GLN A 14 -1.65 9.68 0.96
N ILE A 15 -0.77 10.65 0.65
CA ILE A 15 -0.20 10.78 -0.70
C ILE A 15 0.68 9.58 -1.05
N ALA A 16 1.53 9.17 -0.11
CA ALA A 16 2.38 8.00 -0.29
C ALA A 16 1.51 6.75 -0.50
N GLN A 17 0.50 6.57 0.35
CA GLN A 17 -0.44 5.45 0.31
C GLN A 17 -1.20 5.38 -1.01
N MET A 18 -1.72 6.50 -1.50
CA MET A 18 -2.42 6.57 -2.78
C MET A 18 -1.54 6.11 -3.95
N ILE A 19 -0.28 6.56 -4.00
CA ILE A 19 0.66 6.12 -5.05
C ILE A 19 0.97 4.62 -4.91
N MET A 20 1.16 4.12 -3.68
CA MET A 20 1.39 2.69 -3.44
C MET A 20 0.20 1.85 -3.88
N ASP A 21 -1.03 2.29 -3.60
CA ASP A 21 -2.24 1.59 -3.99
C ASP A 21 -2.43 1.62 -5.51
N ASP A 22 -2.19 2.76 -6.18
CA ASP A 22 -2.19 2.85 -7.64
C ASP A 22 -1.17 1.89 -8.28
N ILE A 23 0.00 1.69 -7.68
CA ILE A 23 1.01 0.70 -8.13
C ILE A 23 0.51 -0.73 -7.92
N VAL A 24 -0.06 -1.04 -6.76
CA VAL A 24 -0.58 -2.37 -6.42
C VAL A 24 -1.72 -2.77 -7.35
N ASP A 25 -2.64 -1.84 -7.59
CA ASP A 25 -3.80 -1.98 -8.48
C ASP A 25 -3.41 -1.97 -9.98
N GLY A 26 -2.15 -1.65 -10.28
CA GLY A 26 -1.61 -1.64 -11.64
C GLY A 26 -2.02 -0.43 -12.47
N GLN A 27 -2.56 0.61 -11.84
CA GLN A 27 -2.83 1.90 -12.48
C GLN A 27 -1.54 2.66 -12.79
N LEU A 28 -0.53 2.52 -11.92
CA LEU A 28 0.84 2.98 -12.16
C LEU A 28 1.77 1.79 -12.35
N LYS A 29 2.40 1.70 -13.51
CA LYS A 29 3.32 0.59 -13.83
C LYS A 29 4.76 0.97 -13.54
N GLU A 30 5.59 -0.07 -13.39
CA GLU A 30 7.03 0.08 -13.26
C GLU A 30 7.62 0.89 -14.42
N GLY A 31 8.48 1.86 -14.11
CA GLY A 31 9.03 2.80 -15.08
C GLY A 31 8.08 3.91 -15.54
N GLU A 32 6.81 3.94 -15.10
CA GLU A 32 5.91 5.05 -15.39
C GLU A 32 6.17 6.26 -14.48
N ARG A 33 5.94 7.46 -15.04
CA ARG A 33 6.11 8.72 -14.32
C ARG A 33 4.95 8.91 -13.36
N ILE A 34 5.29 9.20 -12.10
CA ILE A 34 4.30 9.58 -11.09
C ILE A 34 3.98 11.09 -11.15
N PRO A 35 2.84 11.53 -10.58
CA PRO A 35 2.54 12.94 -10.42
C PRO A 35 3.65 13.69 -9.66
N SER A 36 4.04 14.86 -10.15
CA SER A 36 5.02 15.73 -9.51
C SER A 36 4.45 16.39 -8.24
N GLU A 37 5.35 16.90 -7.38
CA GLU A 37 4.98 17.69 -6.20
C GLU A 37 3.98 18.82 -6.52
N ASN A 38 4.13 19.47 -7.68
CA ASN A 38 3.26 20.55 -8.11
C ASN A 38 1.89 20.06 -8.56
N GLU A 39 1.84 18.93 -9.25
CA GLU A 39 0.59 18.30 -9.71
C GLU A 39 -0.21 17.81 -8.50
N LEU A 40 0.44 17.11 -7.56
CA LEU A 40 -0.16 16.66 -6.30
C LEU A 40 -0.64 17.84 -5.45
N SER A 41 0.18 18.88 -5.29
CA SER A 41 -0.19 20.08 -4.54
C SER A 41 -1.44 20.76 -5.10
N ARG A 42 -1.55 20.86 -6.43
CA ARG A 42 -2.72 21.45 -7.10
C ARG A 42 -3.96 20.55 -7.00
N PHE A 43 -3.81 19.26 -7.27
CA PHE A 43 -4.93 18.32 -7.30
C PHE A 43 -5.59 18.16 -5.93
N TYR A 44 -4.79 18.01 -4.87
CA TYR A 44 -5.27 17.82 -3.51
C TYR A 44 -5.43 19.13 -2.73
N ASN A 45 -5.07 20.29 -3.31
CA ASN A 45 -5.04 21.59 -2.65
C ASN A 45 -4.24 21.58 -1.34
N ILE A 46 -3.00 21.08 -1.40
CA ILE A 46 -2.10 20.92 -0.24
C ILE A 46 -0.80 21.69 -0.44
N ASN A 47 -0.06 21.88 0.65
CA ASN A 47 1.29 22.47 0.59
C ASN A 47 2.25 21.55 -0.20
N ARG A 48 3.03 22.14 -1.12
CA ARG A 48 4.08 21.43 -1.88
C ARG A 48 5.09 20.72 -0.99
N ALA A 49 5.42 21.27 0.17
CA ALA A 49 6.30 20.62 1.14
C ALA A 49 5.70 19.31 1.67
N THR A 50 4.38 19.24 1.84
CA THR A 50 3.65 18.04 2.24
C THR A 50 3.68 16.98 1.14
N ALA A 51 3.42 17.38 -0.12
CA ALA A 51 3.56 16.50 -1.27
C ALA A 51 4.98 15.94 -1.39
N ARG A 52 5.99 16.80 -1.27
CA ARG A 52 7.40 16.40 -1.27
C ARG A 52 7.70 15.40 -0.16
N LYS A 53 7.19 15.61 1.05
CA LYS A 53 7.42 14.69 2.17
C LYS A 53 6.85 13.30 1.89
N GLY A 54 5.66 13.21 1.29
CA GLY A 54 5.06 11.92 0.90
C GLY A 54 5.88 11.23 -0.19
N LEU A 55 6.30 11.98 -1.21
CA LEU A 55 7.15 11.45 -2.28
C LEU A 55 8.53 11.03 -1.78
N GLN A 56 9.12 11.77 -0.83
CA GLN A 56 10.40 11.42 -0.24
C GLN A 56 10.32 10.10 0.54
N ALA A 57 9.22 9.85 1.26
CA ALA A 57 9.01 8.56 1.93
C ALA A 57 9.07 7.39 0.94
N LEU A 58 8.42 7.52 -0.22
CA LEU A 58 8.47 6.49 -1.27
C LEU A 58 9.85 6.33 -1.92
N VAL A 59 10.66 7.39 -1.95
CA VAL A 59 12.06 7.31 -2.39
C VAL A 59 12.90 6.57 -1.35
N ASP A 60 12.68 6.86 -0.06
CA ASP A 60 13.41 6.23 1.04
C ASP A 60 13.07 4.73 1.17
N GLU A 61 11.84 4.35 0.81
CA GLU A 61 11.34 2.97 0.73
C GLU A 61 11.69 2.26 -0.60
N ASP A 62 12.41 2.95 -1.49
CA ASP A 62 12.86 2.42 -2.78
C ASP A 62 11.72 2.02 -3.75
N ILE A 63 10.52 2.57 -3.55
CA ILE A 63 9.32 2.34 -4.37
C ILE A 63 9.34 3.20 -5.63
N ILE A 64 9.86 4.42 -5.52
CA ILE A 64 10.04 5.34 -6.65
C ILE A 64 11.46 5.86 -6.70
N TYR A 65 11.90 6.32 -7.87
CA TYR A 65 13.20 6.94 -8.04
C TYR A 65 13.10 8.25 -8.82
N LYS A 66 14.09 9.12 -8.61
CA LYS A 66 14.17 10.43 -9.27
C LYS A 66 15.12 10.38 -10.47
N GLN A 67 14.62 10.83 -11.62
CA GLN A 67 15.45 11.09 -12.81
C GLN A 67 15.66 12.59 -12.96
N ARG A 68 16.92 13.05 -12.82
CA ARG A 68 17.27 14.48 -12.80
C ARG A 68 16.72 15.22 -14.02
N GLY A 69 16.00 16.31 -13.77
CA GLY A 69 15.42 17.17 -14.81
C GLY A 69 14.17 16.61 -15.50
N ILE A 70 13.75 15.37 -15.21
CA ILE A 70 12.70 14.68 -15.96
C ILE A 70 11.47 14.41 -15.08
N GLY A 71 11.67 13.88 -13.88
CA GLY A 71 10.56 13.55 -12.98
C GLY A 71 10.91 12.45 -11.98
N MET A 72 9.87 11.85 -11.40
CA MET A 72 9.95 10.67 -10.56
C MET A 72 9.18 9.53 -11.21
N PHE A 73 9.64 8.32 -11.01
CA PHE A 73 9.17 7.13 -11.72
C PHE A 73 9.04 5.96 -10.75
N VAL A 74 8.10 5.07 -11.01
CA VAL A 74 7.93 3.83 -10.26
C VAL A 74 9.16 2.95 -10.49
N LYS A 75 9.74 2.40 -9.42
CA LYS A 75 10.91 1.53 -9.53
C LYS A 75 10.51 0.14 -10.06
N GLU A 76 11.41 -0.49 -10.81
CA GLU A 76 11.28 -1.89 -11.19
C GLU A 76 11.23 -2.78 -9.94
N GLY A 77 10.27 -3.71 -9.90
CA GLY A 77 9.99 -4.56 -8.74
C GLY A 77 9.16 -3.92 -7.62
N ALA A 78 8.83 -2.62 -7.70
CA ALA A 78 8.09 -1.92 -6.64
C ALA A 78 6.74 -2.57 -6.32
N ARG A 79 5.99 -3.01 -7.35
CA ARG A 79 4.70 -3.66 -7.15
C ARG A 79 4.85 -4.97 -6.37
N ASN A 80 5.85 -5.77 -6.72
CA ASN A 80 6.10 -7.04 -6.02
C ASN A 80 6.52 -6.81 -4.57
N GLN A 81 7.34 -5.79 -4.31
CA GLN A 81 7.71 -5.39 -2.95
C GLN A 81 6.47 -5.03 -2.12
N LEU A 82 5.62 -4.13 -2.62
CA LEU A 82 4.40 -3.70 -1.93
C LEU A 82 3.43 -4.87 -1.67
N LEU A 83 3.28 -5.79 -2.63
CA LEU A 83 2.47 -7.00 -2.45
C LEU A 83 3.05 -7.91 -1.37
N GLN A 84 4.37 -8.10 -1.32
CA GLN A 84 5.02 -8.90 -0.29
C GLN A 84 4.86 -8.29 1.11
N GLU A 85 4.98 -6.97 1.23
CA GLU A 85 4.74 -6.23 2.48
C GLU A 85 3.28 -6.38 2.93
N LYS A 86 2.31 -6.17 2.04
CA LYS A 86 0.88 -6.37 2.35
C LYS A 86 0.58 -7.82 2.76
N GLN A 87 1.15 -8.81 2.08
CA GLN A 87 1.03 -10.22 2.47
C GLN A 87 1.66 -10.50 3.85
N GLY A 88 2.80 -9.88 4.14
CA GLY A 88 3.46 -9.96 5.45
C GLY A 88 2.58 -9.42 6.57
N HIS A 89 1.98 -8.25 6.36
CA HIS A 89 1.01 -7.67 7.28
C HIS A 89 -0.23 -8.57 7.44
N TYR A 90 -0.81 -9.05 6.34
CA TYR A 90 -1.96 -9.95 6.37
C TYR A 90 -1.70 -11.22 7.19
N ARG A 91 -0.51 -11.82 7.04
CA ARG A 91 -0.10 -12.98 7.85
C ARG A 91 -0.03 -12.66 9.34
N GLN A 92 0.48 -11.49 9.71
CA GLN A 92 0.61 -11.10 11.11
C GLN A 92 -0.71 -10.68 11.75
N THR A 93 -1.59 -10.03 10.97
CA THR A 93 -2.84 -9.46 11.47
C THR A 93 -3.98 -10.48 11.51
N TYR A 94 -4.04 -11.41 10.53
CA TYR A 94 -5.17 -12.34 10.40
C TYR A 94 -4.76 -13.80 10.61
N ILE A 95 -3.74 -14.25 9.88
CA ILE A 95 -3.39 -15.68 9.86
C ILE A 95 -2.80 -16.13 11.20
N ARG A 96 -1.83 -15.38 11.75
CA ARG A 96 -1.17 -15.76 12.99
C ARG A 96 -2.13 -15.75 14.20
N PRO A 97 -2.96 -14.72 14.42
CA PRO A 97 -3.93 -14.74 15.51
C PRO A 97 -4.96 -15.87 15.37
N LEU A 98 -5.42 -16.16 14.15
CA LEU A 98 -6.33 -17.28 13.88
C LEU A 98 -5.71 -18.62 14.32
N LEU A 99 -4.45 -18.87 13.93
CA LEU A 99 -3.75 -20.11 14.28
C LEU A 99 -3.44 -20.21 15.77
N GLU A 100 -3.09 -19.10 16.43
CA GLU A 100 -2.86 -19.04 17.87
C GLU A 100 -4.15 -19.36 18.65
N GLU A 101 -5.29 -18.85 18.20
CA GLU A 101 -6.59 -19.13 18.79
C GLU A 101 -7.04 -20.57 18.57
N ALA A 102 -6.91 -21.09 17.35
CA ALA A 102 -7.20 -22.50 17.04
C ALA A 102 -6.39 -23.44 17.94
N LYS A 103 -5.09 -23.15 18.12
CA LYS A 103 -4.21 -23.90 19.02
C LYS A 103 -4.69 -23.82 20.48
N ARG A 104 -5.15 -22.65 20.94
CA ARG A 104 -5.63 -22.43 22.32
C ARG A 104 -6.83 -23.29 22.67
N ILE A 105 -7.73 -23.52 21.71
CA ILE A 105 -8.94 -24.33 21.89
C ILE A 105 -8.74 -25.81 21.50
N GLY A 106 -7.52 -26.22 21.14
CA GLY A 106 -7.23 -27.60 20.74
C GLY A 106 -7.80 -27.99 19.38
N MET A 107 -8.08 -27.01 18.51
CA MET A 107 -8.58 -27.24 17.15
C MET A 107 -7.43 -27.62 16.21
N PRO A 108 -7.47 -28.80 15.56
CA PRO A 108 -6.47 -29.19 14.57
C PRO A 108 -6.48 -28.28 13.34
N ILE A 109 -5.31 -28.11 12.70
CA ILE A 109 -5.17 -27.26 11.51
C ILE A 109 -6.09 -27.69 10.36
N ASP A 110 -6.30 -29.00 10.17
CA ASP A 110 -7.16 -29.51 9.10
C ASP A 110 -8.60 -29.03 9.28
N GLN A 111 -9.09 -28.93 10.53
CA GLN A 111 -10.42 -28.39 10.84
C GLN A 111 -10.51 -26.89 10.54
N VAL A 112 -9.44 -26.13 10.83
CA VAL A 112 -9.37 -24.69 10.48
C VAL A 112 -9.43 -24.51 8.96
N ILE A 113 -8.70 -25.33 8.20
CA ILE A 113 -8.68 -25.28 6.72
C ILE A 113 -10.07 -25.63 6.16
N GLU A 114 -10.73 -26.64 6.73
CA GLU A 114 -12.09 -27.01 6.35
C GLU A 114 -13.06 -25.84 6.56
N MET A 115 -13.03 -25.20 7.74
CA MET A 115 -13.85 -24.03 8.04
C MET A 115 -13.60 -22.86 7.09
N ILE A 116 -12.34 -22.53 6.77
CA ILE A 116 -12.00 -21.47 5.81
C ILE A 116 -12.59 -21.79 4.42
N THR A 117 -12.46 -23.04 3.98
CA THR A 117 -12.96 -23.50 2.68
C THR A 117 -14.49 -23.49 2.62
N GLU A 118 -15.17 -23.78 3.73
CA GLU A 118 -16.62 -23.70 3.83
C GLU A 118 -17.12 -22.25 3.80
N GLU A 119 -16.44 -21.33 4.49
CA GLU A 119 -16.78 -19.91 4.50
C GLU A 119 -16.49 -19.24 3.15
N GLU A 120 -15.40 -19.60 2.46
CA GLU A 120 -15.08 -19.08 1.11
C GLU A 120 -16.24 -19.32 0.12
N LYS A 121 -16.88 -20.49 0.16
CA LYS A 121 -18.02 -20.83 -0.71
C LYS A 121 -19.27 -19.97 -0.47
N LYS A 122 -19.34 -19.25 0.66
CA LYS A 122 -20.47 -18.41 1.04
C LYS A 122 -20.28 -16.94 0.67
N LEU A 123 -19.07 -16.54 0.28
CA LEU A 123 -18.74 -15.19 -0.20
C LEU A 123 -19.10 -15.02 -1.67
#